data_AF-A0AAP6EJW5-F1
#
_entry.id   AF-A0AAP6EJW5-F1
#
_cell.length_a   1.000
_cell.length_b   1.000
_cell.length_c   1.000
_cell.angle_alpha   90.00
_cell.angle_beta   90.00
_cell.angle_gamma   90.00
#
_symmetry.space_group_name_H-M   'P 1'
#
loop_
_entity.id
_entity.type
_entity.pdbx_description
1 polymer ?
#
loop_
_entity_poly.entity_id
_entity_poly.type
_entity_poly.pdbx_seq_one_letter_code
_entity_poly.pdbx_strand_id
1 'polypeptide(L)'
;MRPDVQDLYGGVTGPLTARGLTCTVEYGLSDWIVHAELPDHSYLIISPPQEPPGHHPAGRPDAWTASWNRDTPPAHRLLYDSTPGGLDEAQHGRLLPLLHALDTHLDRLHVPPRPCAPPHHSQHPMPVSDFTRDLARHLPGGWQPDPTPALTGTDAAGARIWDSGPLPYTAFETAATPRSILTSGHGLQLYVMPRPHRHGQYLVLPMLPPGTGHRHVQGITAPRGIAVPADPARATAAVRRRLLDDHRAASLAALGRSSPGRLQIHVDTDARQRPRIRTGHVNVLRELLDHGARIDPVTGDCHVPDTGSPGQAQRRLAISLHRLRRRGYHVIVHTPIGTISRPPLPHPHLRGRRR
;
A
#
# COMPACT_ATOMS: atom_id res chain seq x y z
N MET A 1 -7.76 -19.33 13.66
CA MET A 1 -6.36 -19.47 13.22
C MET A 1 -5.69 -18.10 13.33
N ARG A 2 -4.59 -17.97 14.06
CA ARG A 2 -3.92 -16.67 14.27
C ARG A 2 -3.22 -16.21 12.96
N PRO A 3 -3.39 -14.96 12.50
CA PRO A 3 -2.80 -14.47 11.24
C PRO A 3 -1.27 -14.60 11.19
N ASP A 4 -0.61 -14.51 12.34
CA ASP A 4 0.85 -14.49 12.46
C ASP A 4 1.48 -15.86 12.12
N VAL A 5 0.73 -16.95 12.37
CA VAL A 5 1.13 -18.31 11.98
C VAL A 5 0.98 -18.49 10.48
N GLN A 6 0.04 -17.78 9.85
CA GLN A 6 -0.25 -17.87 8.42
C GLN A 6 0.84 -17.28 7.53
N ASP A 7 1.43 -16.17 7.95
CA ASP A 7 2.55 -15.57 7.24
C ASP A 7 3.86 -16.39 7.38
N LEU A 8 3.99 -17.16 8.47
CA LEU A 8 5.19 -17.93 8.78
C LEU A 8 5.34 -19.16 7.87
N TYR A 9 4.32 -20.02 7.76
CA TYR A 9 4.40 -21.18 6.87
C TYR A 9 4.42 -20.77 5.40
N GLY A 10 3.79 -19.66 5.03
CA GLY A 10 3.88 -19.11 3.67
C GLY A 10 5.32 -18.79 3.25
N GLY A 11 6.19 -18.49 4.23
CA GLY A 11 7.62 -18.31 4.02
C GLY A 11 8.36 -19.59 3.64
N VAL A 12 7.89 -20.76 4.09
CA VAL A 12 8.49 -22.07 3.80
C VAL A 12 7.83 -22.72 2.59
N THR A 13 6.50 -22.77 2.54
CA THR A 13 5.74 -23.44 1.47
C THR A 13 5.86 -22.70 0.14
N GLY A 14 5.86 -21.37 0.14
CA GLY A 14 5.96 -20.57 -1.10
C GLY A 14 7.19 -20.91 -1.96
N PRO A 15 8.42 -20.88 -1.40
CA PRO A 15 9.63 -21.29 -2.12
C PRO A 15 9.63 -22.74 -2.60
N LEU A 16 9.08 -23.68 -1.82
CA LEU A 16 9.01 -25.10 -2.19
C LEU A 16 8.00 -25.35 -3.31
N THR A 17 6.81 -24.75 -3.22
CA THR A 17 5.80 -24.77 -4.30
C THR A 17 6.33 -24.09 -5.56
N ALA A 18 7.16 -23.05 -5.43
CA ALA A 18 7.84 -22.44 -6.58
C ALA A 18 8.84 -23.40 -7.27
N ARG A 19 9.31 -24.46 -6.60
CA ARG A 19 10.06 -25.57 -7.24
C ARG A 19 9.16 -26.67 -7.81
N GLY A 20 7.84 -26.48 -7.77
CA GLY A 20 6.86 -27.46 -8.22
C GLY A 20 6.56 -28.55 -7.18
N LEU A 21 6.98 -28.39 -5.92
CA LEU A 21 6.71 -29.36 -4.86
C LEU A 21 5.31 -29.18 -4.27
N THR A 22 4.61 -30.30 -4.06
CA THR A 22 3.33 -30.32 -3.33
C THR A 22 3.62 -30.21 -1.84
N CYS A 23 3.16 -29.11 -1.22
CA CYS A 23 3.33 -28.89 0.21
C CYS A 23 1.99 -29.07 0.93
N THR A 24 2.00 -29.87 1.99
CA THR A 24 0.91 -30.02 2.95
C THR A 24 1.37 -29.47 4.29
N VAL A 25 0.47 -28.82 5.02
CA VAL A 25 0.76 -28.29 6.36
C VAL A 25 -0.12 -29.04 7.34
N GLU A 26 0.51 -29.78 8.24
CA GLU A 26 -0.15 -30.49 9.32
C GLU A 26 -0.13 -29.64 10.59
N TYR A 27 -1.25 -29.60 11.30
CA TYR A 27 -1.41 -28.82 12.52
C TYR A 27 -1.59 -29.78 13.70
N GLY A 28 -0.62 -29.80 14.60
CA GLY A 28 -0.72 -30.43 15.90
C GLY A 28 -1.30 -29.50 16.97
N LEU A 29 -1.41 -30.03 18.20
CA LEU A 29 -1.94 -29.31 19.36
C LEU A 29 -1.05 -28.14 19.82
N SER A 30 0.24 -28.16 19.47
CA SER A 30 1.23 -27.15 19.86
C SER A 30 2.07 -26.63 18.69
N ASP A 31 2.24 -27.42 17.62
CA ASP A 31 3.17 -27.14 16.54
C ASP A 31 2.57 -27.43 15.16
N TRP A 32 3.22 -26.91 14.12
CA TRP A 32 2.87 -27.18 12.72
C TRP A 32 4.05 -27.79 12.00
N ILE A 33 3.76 -28.64 11.01
CA ILE A 33 4.75 -29.36 10.22
C ILE A 33 4.46 -29.10 8.76
N VAL A 34 5.46 -28.68 7.98
CA VAL A 34 5.38 -28.66 6.52
C VAL A 34 5.92 -29.97 6.00
N HIS A 35 5.07 -30.69 5.28
CA HIS A 35 5.39 -31.90 4.56
C HIS A 35 5.42 -31.58 3.05
N ALA A 36 6.56 -31.76 2.40
CA ALA A 36 6.72 -31.48 0.97
C ALA A 36 7.13 -32.74 0.21
N GLU A 37 6.29 -33.18 -0.72
CA GLU A 37 6.53 -34.37 -1.54
C GLU A 37 7.47 -34.05 -2.71
N LEU A 38 8.45 -34.93 -2.94
CA LEU A 38 9.36 -34.86 -4.09
C LEU A 38 8.90 -35.81 -5.23
N PRO A 39 9.37 -35.57 -6.47
CA PRO A 39 9.02 -36.42 -7.62
C PRO A 39 9.42 -37.90 -7.49
N ASP A 40 10.40 -38.23 -6.64
CA ASP A 40 10.89 -39.59 -6.41
C ASP A 40 10.17 -40.30 -5.25
N HIS A 41 9.02 -39.77 -4.80
CA HIS A 41 8.24 -40.24 -3.63
C HIS A 41 8.97 -40.16 -2.29
N SER A 42 10.13 -39.49 -2.24
CA SER A 42 10.68 -39.00 -0.97
C SER A 42 9.96 -37.73 -0.54
N TYR A 43 10.16 -37.31 0.71
CA TYR A 43 9.51 -36.11 1.25
C TYR A 43 10.42 -35.35 2.22
N LEU A 44 10.15 -34.06 2.34
CA LEU A 44 10.75 -33.20 3.36
C LEU A 44 9.78 -33.02 4.51
N ILE A 45 10.30 -33.08 5.74
CA ILE A 45 9.61 -32.62 6.95
C ILE A 45 10.33 -31.38 7.44
N ILE A 46 9.59 -30.28 7.62
CA ILE A 46 10.13 -29.01 8.11
C ILE A 46 9.25 -28.52 9.26
N SER A 47 9.86 -28.30 10.41
CA SER A 47 9.13 -27.90 11.62
C SER A 47 9.97 -27.02 12.53
N PRO A 48 9.33 -26.11 13.30
CA PRO A 48 9.98 -25.54 14.47
C PRO A 48 10.24 -26.64 15.53
N PRO A 49 11.15 -26.40 16.50
CA PRO A 49 11.31 -27.31 17.63
C PRO A 49 9.99 -27.45 18.41
N GLN A 50 9.72 -28.67 18.84
CA GLN A 50 8.57 -28.99 19.69
C GLN A 50 8.87 -28.50 21.11
N GLU A 51 8.35 -27.33 21.50
CA GLU A 51 8.49 -26.82 22.86
C GLU A 51 7.27 -27.14 23.73
N PRO A 52 7.44 -27.31 25.05
CA PRO A 52 6.31 -27.45 25.96
C PRO A 52 5.39 -26.22 25.89
N PRO A 53 4.06 -26.40 25.92
CA PRO A 53 3.10 -25.33 25.74
C PRO A 53 3.23 -24.28 26.86
N GLY A 54 3.89 -23.17 26.57
CA GLY A 54 4.05 -22.06 27.53
C GLY A 54 5.08 -20.99 27.17
N HIS A 55 6.05 -21.28 26.28
CA HIS A 55 7.16 -20.36 26.01
C HIS A 55 7.12 -19.62 24.67
N HIS A 56 6.15 -19.89 23.79
CA HIS A 56 6.17 -19.29 22.44
C HIS A 56 5.95 -17.76 22.44
N PRO A 57 6.93 -16.94 22.04
CA PRO A 57 6.66 -15.57 21.62
C PRO A 57 5.80 -15.57 20.34
N ALA A 58 4.94 -14.56 20.19
CA ALA A 58 4.02 -14.49 19.05
C ALA A 58 4.78 -14.23 17.73
N GLY A 59 4.70 -15.17 16.79
CA GLY A 59 4.87 -14.93 15.35
C GLY A 59 6.18 -15.36 14.69
N ARG A 60 7.18 -15.86 15.43
CA ARG A 60 8.40 -16.47 14.85
C ARG A 60 8.93 -17.61 15.72
N PRO A 61 9.35 -18.74 15.14
CA PRO A 61 9.97 -19.81 15.90
C PRO A 61 11.42 -19.44 16.21
N ASP A 62 11.92 -19.87 17.36
CA ASP A 62 13.29 -19.57 17.79
C ASP A 62 14.34 -20.42 17.06
N ALA A 63 13.90 -21.49 16.40
CA ALA A 63 14.73 -22.36 15.57
C ALA A 63 13.88 -23.14 14.55
N TRP A 64 14.56 -23.87 13.67
CA TRP A 64 14.02 -24.73 12.63
C TRP A 64 14.78 -26.05 12.56
N THR A 65 14.02 -27.10 12.23
CA THR A 65 14.53 -28.40 11.82
C THR A 65 14.00 -28.74 10.44
N ALA A 66 14.83 -29.35 9.60
CA ALA A 66 14.39 -29.93 8.34
C ALA A 66 15.08 -31.25 8.06
N SER A 67 14.30 -32.25 7.68
CA SER A 67 14.77 -33.58 7.32
C SER A 67 14.21 -34.02 5.98
N TRP A 68 15.00 -34.85 5.28
CA TRP A 68 14.58 -35.61 4.11
C TRP A 68 14.32 -37.05 4.52
N ASN A 69 13.23 -37.61 4.03
CA ASN A 69 12.74 -38.94 4.36
C ASN A 69 12.33 -39.68 3.09
N ARG A 70 12.50 -40.99 3.08
CA ARG A 70 12.00 -41.89 2.03
C ARG A 70 11.56 -43.17 2.72
N ASP A 71 10.38 -43.69 2.36
CA ASP A 71 9.84 -44.88 3.03
C ASP A 71 10.37 -46.19 2.45
N THR A 72 10.68 -46.23 1.14
CA THR A 72 11.10 -47.46 0.44
C THR A 72 12.27 -47.20 -0.53
N PRO A 73 13.49 -47.70 -0.24
CA PRO A 73 13.93 -48.22 1.06
C PRO A 73 13.90 -47.11 2.13
N PRO A 74 13.71 -47.46 3.42
CA PRO A 74 13.64 -46.49 4.49
C PRO A 74 14.97 -45.73 4.61
N ALA A 75 14.92 -44.42 4.42
CA ALA A 75 16.07 -43.55 4.55
C ALA A 75 15.66 -42.23 5.19
N HIS A 76 16.48 -41.74 6.12
CA HIS A 76 16.29 -40.47 6.79
C HIS A 76 17.61 -39.69 6.79
N ARG A 77 17.54 -38.39 6.56
CA ARG A 77 18.69 -37.49 6.66
C ARG A 77 18.28 -36.11 7.16
N LEU A 78 18.89 -35.68 8.26
CA LEU A 78 18.79 -34.30 8.74
C LEU A 78 19.52 -33.36 7.77
N LEU A 79 18.82 -32.32 7.31
CA LEU A 79 19.34 -31.35 6.33
C LEU A 79 19.71 -30.03 6.97
N TYR A 80 18.99 -29.65 8.03
CA TYR A 80 19.14 -28.38 8.71
C TYR A 80 18.64 -28.52 10.14
N ASP A 81 19.41 -28.02 11.10
CA ASP A 81 19.04 -28.04 12.51
C ASP A 81 19.63 -26.85 13.27
N SER A 82 18.78 -25.87 13.51
CA SER A 82 19.13 -24.64 14.25
C SER A 82 18.64 -24.65 15.69
N THR A 83 18.22 -25.81 16.20
CA THR A 83 17.85 -25.97 17.61
C THR A 83 19.09 -25.85 18.50
N PRO A 84 18.95 -25.57 19.81
CA PRO A 84 20.08 -25.53 20.73
C PRO A 84 20.88 -26.84 20.70
N GLY A 85 22.18 -26.79 20.40
CA GLY A 85 23.03 -27.95 20.19
C GLY A 85 23.04 -28.52 18.76
N GLY A 86 22.23 -27.97 17.85
CA GLY A 86 22.18 -28.33 16.43
C GLY A 86 23.34 -27.76 15.62
N LEU A 87 23.60 -28.35 14.44
CA LEU A 87 24.71 -27.95 13.56
C LEU A 87 24.59 -26.51 13.05
N ASP A 88 23.36 -26.00 12.95
CA ASP A 88 23.03 -24.68 12.46
C ASP A 88 22.53 -23.74 13.59
N GLU A 89 22.80 -24.06 14.87
CA GLU A 89 22.32 -23.31 16.05
C GLU A 89 22.51 -21.79 15.92
N ALA A 90 23.67 -21.37 15.40
CA ALA A 90 24.02 -19.96 15.19
C ALA A 90 23.05 -19.19 14.27
N GLN A 91 22.21 -19.90 13.51
CA GLN A 91 21.23 -19.31 12.60
C GLN A 91 19.87 -19.07 13.27
N HIS A 92 19.57 -19.71 14.39
CA HIS A 92 18.28 -19.59 15.09
C HIS A 92 17.07 -19.72 14.14
N GLY A 93 15.96 -19.03 14.42
CA GLY A 93 14.75 -18.99 13.59
C GLY A 93 14.86 -18.36 12.19
N ARG A 94 16.07 -18.16 11.65
CA ARG A 94 16.26 -17.51 10.34
C ARG A 94 15.86 -18.45 9.21
N LEU A 95 14.93 -17.96 8.39
CA LEU A 95 14.39 -18.72 7.26
C LEU A 95 15.35 -18.84 6.06
N LEU A 96 16.19 -17.84 5.81
CA LEU A 96 17.06 -17.84 4.62
C LEU A 96 18.11 -18.97 4.63
N PRO A 97 18.86 -19.21 5.73
CA PRO A 97 19.80 -20.33 5.80
C PRO A 97 19.11 -21.70 5.64
N LEU A 98 17.94 -21.88 6.27
CA LEU A 98 17.10 -23.06 6.07
C LEU A 98 16.77 -23.27 4.58
N LEU A 99 16.23 -22.25 3.91
CA LEU A 99 15.87 -22.34 2.49
C LEU A 99 17.08 -22.63 1.61
N HIS A 100 18.26 -22.12 1.95
CA HIS A 100 19.50 -22.41 1.23
C HIS A 100 19.94 -23.88 1.39
N ALA A 101 19.84 -24.44 2.59
CA ALA A 101 20.13 -25.85 2.85
C ALA A 101 19.17 -26.78 2.10
N LEU A 102 17.87 -26.45 2.11
CA LEU A 102 16.86 -27.15 1.31
C LEU A 102 17.15 -27.03 -0.18
N ASP A 103 17.49 -25.82 -0.64
CA ASP A 103 17.74 -25.59 -2.06
C ASP A 103 18.92 -26.44 -2.56
N THR A 104 20.01 -26.45 -1.80
CA THR A 104 21.21 -27.26 -2.04
C THR A 104 20.90 -28.76 -2.06
N HIS A 105 19.97 -29.22 -1.22
CA HIS A 105 19.56 -30.61 -1.25
C HIS A 105 18.74 -30.96 -2.49
N LEU A 106 17.74 -30.14 -2.80
CA LEU A 106 16.86 -30.34 -3.96
C LEU A 106 17.64 -30.31 -5.28
N ASP A 107 18.66 -29.46 -5.37
CA ASP A 107 19.57 -29.40 -6.52
C ASP A 107 20.35 -30.71 -6.70
N ARG A 108 20.82 -31.33 -5.59
CA ARG A 108 21.45 -32.67 -5.63
C ARG A 108 20.49 -33.78 -6.07
N LEU A 109 19.20 -33.60 -5.83
CA LEU A 109 18.16 -34.54 -6.27
C LEU A 109 17.67 -34.25 -7.69
N HIS A 110 18.28 -33.29 -8.38
CA HIS A 110 17.87 -32.84 -9.72
C HIS A 110 16.41 -32.39 -9.78
N VAL A 111 15.83 -31.96 -8.64
CA VAL A 111 14.55 -31.26 -8.65
C VAL A 111 14.76 -29.96 -9.41
N PRO A 112 13.90 -29.63 -10.40
CA PRO A 112 14.08 -28.42 -11.19
C PRO A 112 14.29 -27.21 -10.27
N PRO A 113 15.32 -26.38 -10.56
CA PRO A 113 15.47 -25.13 -9.84
C PRO A 113 14.17 -24.34 -10.00
N ARG A 114 13.88 -23.47 -9.04
CA ARG A 114 12.73 -22.55 -9.15
C ARG A 114 12.78 -21.95 -10.54
N PRO A 115 11.67 -21.89 -11.31
CA PRO A 115 11.65 -21.17 -12.57
C PRO A 115 12.27 -19.81 -12.27
N CYS A 116 13.44 -19.54 -12.87
CA CYS A 116 13.97 -18.21 -12.84
C CYS A 116 12.81 -17.36 -13.33
N ALA A 117 12.34 -16.45 -12.49
CA ALA A 117 11.59 -15.32 -13.00
C ALA A 117 12.40 -14.83 -14.24
N PRO A 118 11.72 -14.58 -15.38
CA PRO A 118 12.39 -14.19 -16.62
C PRO A 118 13.46 -13.14 -16.29
N PRO A 119 14.63 -13.20 -16.95
CA PRO A 119 15.88 -12.64 -16.46
C PRO A 119 15.62 -11.31 -15.76
N HIS A 120 15.79 -11.30 -14.43
CA HIS A 120 15.97 -10.07 -13.71
C HIS A 120 17.23 -9.45 -14.31
N HIS A 121 17.05 -8.56 -15.28
CA HIS A 121 18.00 -7.49 -15.50
C HIS A 121 18.43 -7.03 -14.11
N SER A 122 19.74 -6.86 -13.93
CA SER A 122 20.35 -6.17 -12.81
C SER A 122 19.76 -4.76 -12.70
N GLN A 123 18.50 -4.67 -12.28
CA GLN A 123 17.81 -3.45 -12.00
C GLN A 123 18.27 -3.15 -10.60
N HIS A 124 19.14 -2.15 -10.50
CA HIS A 124 19.05 -1.24 -9.37
C HIS A 124 17.57 -1.10 -9.00
N PRO A 125 17.18 -1.27 -7.73
CA PRO A 125 15.79 -1.11 -7.33
C PRO A 125 15.30 0.19 -7.96
N MET A 126 14.34 0.06 -8.89
CA MET A 126 13.84 1.19 -9.66
C MET A 126 13.56 2.33 -8.67
N PRO A 127 14.06 3.55 -8.88
CA PRO A 127 13.76 4.63 -7.96
C PRO A 127 12.24 4.73 -7.78
N VAL A 128 11.76 4.94 -6.54
CA VAL A 128 10.31 4.97 -6.27
C VAL A 128 9.58 6.00 -7.15
N SER A 129 10.27 7.08 -7.54
CA SER A 129 9.80 8.09 -8.49
C SER A 129 9.52 7.51 -9.88
N ASP A 130 10.39 6.62 -10.36
CA ASP A 130 10.23 5.99 -11.67
C ASP A 130 9.15 4.92 -11.64
N PHE A 131 9.14 4.10 -10.58
CA PHE A 131 8.09 3.10 -10.37
C PHE A 131 6.71 3.75 -10.28
N THR A 132 6.58 4.83 -9.50
CA THR A 132 5.30 5.54 -9.39
C THR A 132 4.90 6.23 -10.68
N ARG A 133 5.84 6.81 -11.43
CA ARG A 133 5.55 7.38 -12.76
C ARG A 133 5.03 6.31 -13.72
N ASP A 134 5.65 5.13 -13.73
CA ASP A 134 5.22 4.01 -14.57
C ASP A 134 3.87 3.46 -14.13
N LEU A 135 3.67 3.25 -12.83
CA LEU A 135 2.40 2.82 -12.25
C LEU A 135 1.28 3.81 -12.60
N ALA A 136 1.53 5.11 -12.49
CA ALA A 136 0.57 6.16 -12.82
C ALA A 136 0.08 6.09 -14.28
N ARG A 137 0.99 5.84 -15.23
CA ARG A 137 0.65 5.73 -16.67
C ARG A 137 -0.26 4.54 -16.97
N HIS A 138 -0.15 3.45 -16.21
CA HIS A 138 -0.92 2.23 -16.43
C HIS A 138 -2.23 2.19 -15.63
N LEU A 139 -2.34 2.95 -14.55
CA LEU A 139 -3.56 3.01 -13.75
C LEU A 139 -4.67 3.82 -14.46
N PRO A 140 -5.93 3.36 -14.40
CA PRO A 140 -7.05 4.08 -15.02
C PRO A 140 -7.42 5.34 -14.23
N GLY A 141 -7.85 6.39 -14.93
CA GLY A 141 -8.36 7.62 -14.30
C GLY A 141 -7.32 8.71 -14.09
N GLY A 142 -6.25 8.72 -14.90
CA GLY A 142 -5.30 9.83 -15.00
C GLY A 142 -4.54 10.08 -13.70
N TRP A 143 -3.97 9.02 -13.11
CA TRP A 143 -3.16 9.16 -11.90
C TRP A 143 -1.90 9.98 -12.21
N GLN A 144 -1.52 10.82 -11.27
CA GLN A 144 -0.31 11.63 -11.36
C GLN A 144 0.56 11.45 -10.11
N PRO A 145 1.86 11.21 -10.27
CA PRO A 145 2.79 11.21 -9.16
C PRO A 145 3.06 12.63 -8.67
N ASP A 146 3.26 12.75 -7.36
CA ASP A 146 3.82 13.94 -6.74
C ASP A 146 5.24 14.17 -7.32
N PRO A 147 5.58 15.38 -7.81
CA PRO A 147 6.87 15.62 -8.44
C PRO A 147 8.08 15.44 -7.52
N THR A 148 7.89 15.53 -6.20
CA THR A 148 8.99 15.45 -5.23
C THR A 148 8.79 14.27 -4.29
N PRO A 149 9.59 13.20 -4.40
CA PRO A 149 9.62 12.14 -3.41
C PRO A 149 10.01 12.71 -2.04
N ALA A 150 9.39 12.22 -0.97
CA ALA A 150 9.76 12.56 0.40
C ALA A 150 10.38 11.35 1.09
N LEU A 151 11.01 11.55 2.25
CA LEU A 151 11.50 10.45 3.08
C LEU A 151 10.45 10.09 4.12
N THR A 152 10.15 8.81 4.27
CA THR A 152 9.15 8.26 5.19
C THR A 152 9.33 8.72 6.64
N GLY A 153 10.57 8.90 7.13
CA GLY A 153 10.83 9.28 8.52
C GLY A 153 10.48 10.71 8.89
N THR A 154 10.46 11.62 7.90
CA THR A 154 10.12 13.03 8.10
C THR A 154 8.77 13.40 7.47
N ASP A 155 8.06 12.41 6.93
CA ASP A 155 6.88 12.64 6.14
C ASP A 155 5.59 12.67 6.96
N ALA A 156 5.08 13.88 7.15
CA ALA A 156 3.78 14.10 7.80
C ALA A 156 2.59 13.51 7.02
N ALA A 157 2.74 13.19 5.72
CA ALA A 157 1.66 12.58 4.95
C ALA A 157 1.33 11.13 5.38
N GLY A 158 2.26 10.44 6.04
CA GLY A 158 2.00 9.11 6.61
C GLY A 158 0.82 9.10 7.60
N ALA A 159 0.56 10.21 8.28
CA ALA A 159 -0.57 10.34 9.21
C ALA A 159 -1.95 10.26 8.52
N ARG A 160 -2.01 10.42 7.20
CA ARG A 160 -3.23 10.31 6.38
C ARG A 160 -3.37 8.97 5.67
N ILE A 161 -2.51 7.99 5.93
CA ILE A 161 -2.77 6.61 5.52
C ILE A 161 -4.04 6.14 6.24
N TRP A 162 -4.99 5.58 5.49
CA TRP A 162 -6.32 5.23 6.03
C TRP A 162 -6.22 4.11 7.04
N ASP A 163 -5.63 2.98 6.63
CA ASP A 163 -5.32 1.87 7.51
C ASP A 163 -3.80 1.73 7.55
N SER A 164 -3.21 2.27 8.60
CA SER A 164 -1.77 2.13 8.81
C SER A 164 -1.38 0.71 9.19
N GLY A 165 -2.31 -0.21 9.51
CA GLY A 165 -1.99 -1.59 9.91
C GLY A 165 -0.79 -1.67 10.88
N PRO A 166 0.02 -2.75 10.84
CA PRO A 166 1.26 -2.86 11.64
C PRO A 166 2.44 -2.06 11.05
N LEU A 167 2.23 -0.95 10.33
CA LEU A 167 3.30 -0.02 9.96
C LEU A 167 4.03 0.66 11.15
N PRO A 168 3.51 0.74 12.39
CA PRO A 168 4.28 1.29 13.52
C PRO A 168 5.62 0.59 13.74
N TYR A 169 5.74 -0.70 13.40
CA TYR A 169 7.02 -1.43 13.53
C TYR A 169 8.04 -1.05 12.45
N THR A 170 7.59 -0.60 11.27
CA THR A 170 8.48 -0.17 10.17
C THR A 170 8.98 1.27 10.31
N ALA A 171 8.39 2.10 11.19
CA ALA A 171 8.71 3.52 11.29
C ALA A 171 10.18 3.79 11.71
N PHE A 172 10.77 2.92 12.53
CA PHE A 172 12.16 3.08 12.98
C PHE A 172 13.20 2.69 11.92
N GLU A 173 12.93 1.65 11.12
CA GLU A 173 13.87 1.19 10.08
C GLU A 173 13.70 1.91 8.74
N THR A 174 12.53 2.48 8.49
CA THR A 174 12.23 3.11 7.20
C THR A 174 12.55 4.59 7.16
N ALA A 175 13.09 5.23 8.20
CA ALA A 175 13.18 6.69 8.26
C ALA A 175 13.83 7.37 7.03
N ALA A 176 14.76 6.68 6.35
CA ALA A 176 15.44 7.15 5.13
C ALA A 176 14.89 6.59 3.80
N THR A 177 13.73 5.93 3.80
CA THR A 177 13.17 5.31 2.59
C THR A 177 12.40 6.35 1.77
N PRO A 178 12.72 6.54 0.48
CA PRO A 178 11.97 7.46 -0.35
C PRO A 178 10.56 6.92 -0.61
N ARG A 179 9.56 7.78 -0.52
CA ARG A 179 8.16 7.52 -0.87
C ARG A 179 7.68 8.49 -1.94
N SER A 180 6.62 8.11 -2.62
CA SER A 180 5.91 8.95 -3.59
C SER A 180 4.40 8.82 -3.39
N ILE A 181 3.66 9.89 -3.70
CA ILE A 181 2.19 9.90 -3.61
C ILE A 181 1.63 9.91 -5.03
N LEU A 182 0.65 9.04 -5.30
CA LEU A 182 -0.14 9.07 -6.53
C LEU A 182 -1.48 9.72 -6.26
N THR A 183 -1.88 10.70 -7.06
CA THR A 183 -3.19 11.35 -6.98
C THR A 183 -4.00 11.06 -8.23
N SER A 184 -5.22 10.54 -8.09
CA SER A 184 -6.15 10.31 -9.19
C SER A 184 -6.86 11.60 -9.62
N GLY A 185 -7.43 11.63 -10.84
CA GLY A 185 -8.29 12.74 -11.30
C GLY A 185 -9.57 12.95 -10.48
N HIS A 186 -9.92 12.00 -9.60
CA HIS A 186 -11.04 12.12 -8.66
C HIS A 186 -10.60 12.52 -7.24
N GLY A 187 -9.30 12.78 -7.05
CA GLY A 187 -8.73 13.25 -5.79
C GLY A 187 -8.36 12.16 -4.79
N LEU A 188 -8.56 10.87 -5.10
CA LEU A 188 -8.04 9.78 -4.26
C LEU A 188 -6.51 9.75 -4.33
N GLN A 189 -5.87 9.47 -3.19
CA GLN A 189 -4.42 9.40 -3.07
C GLN A 189 -3.94 8.01 -2.63
N LEU A 190 -2.83 7.55 -3.19
CA LEU A 190 -2.12 6.34 -2.79
C LEU A 190 -0.71 6.71 -2.35
N TYR A 191 -0.30 6.19 -1.20
CA TYR A 191 1.04 6.30 -0.66
C TYR A 191 1.86 5.10 -1.14
N VAL A 192 2.99 5.35 -1.82
CA VAL A 192 3.82 4.30 -2.41
C VAL A 192 5.23 4.39 -1.87
N MET A 193 5.76 3.27 -1.36
CA MET A 193 7.14 3.16 -0.88
C MET A 193 7.73 1.78 -1.19
N PRO A 194 9.05 1.64 -1.33
CA PRO A 194 9.72 0.35 -1.32
C PRO A 194 9.31 -0.47 -0.08
N ARG A 195 9.13 -1.77 -0.25
CA ARG A 195 8.81 -2.66 0.87
C ARG A 195 10.08 -2.93 1.69
N PRO A 196 10.07 -2.68 3.00
CA PRO A 196 11.22 -3.00 3.86
C PRO A 196 11.57 -4.48 3.77
N HIS A 197 12.87 -4.80 3.72
CA HIS A 197 13.42 -6.18 3.69
C HIS A 197 12.98 -7.05 2.50
N ARG A 198 12.29 -6.49 1.51
CA ARG A 198 11.82 -7.21 0.31
C ARG A 198 12.14 -6.41 -0.94
N HIS A 199 13.39 -6.53 -1.38
CA HIS A 199 13.84 -5.93 -2.64
C HIS A 199 12.94 -6.36 -3.80
N GLY A 200 12.68 -5.44 -4.73
CA GLY A 200 11.80 -5.71 -5.87
C GLY A 200 10.30 -5.74 -5.54
N GLN A 201 9.90 -5.27 -4.35
CA GLN A 201 8.50 -5.05 -4.00
C GLN A 201 8.24 -3.63 -3.50
N TYR A 202 7.01 -3.17 -3.70
CA TYR A 202 6.51 -1.89 -3.19
C TYR A 202 5.27 -2.11 -2.34
N LEU A 203 5.09 -1.26 -1.34
CA LEU A 203 3.83 -1.09 -0.62
C LEU A 203 3.04 0.02 -1.30
N VAL A 204 1.75 -0.25 -1.55
CA VAL A 204 0.77 0.73 -2.03
C VAL A 204 -0.33 0.81 -0.98
N LEU A 205 -0.44 1.96 -0.34
CA LEU A 205 -1.31 2.17 0.81
C LEU A 205 -2.36 3.24 0.48
N PRO A 206 -3.65 2.99 0.72
CA PRO A 206 -4.69 3.97 0.49
C PRO A 206 -4.61 5.10 1.52
N MET A 207 -4.70 6.34 1.05
CA MET A 207 -4.81 7.50 1.91
C MET A 207 -6.27 7.91 2.13
N LEU A 208 -6.51 8.63 3.21
CA LEU A 208 -7.78 9.27 3.51
C LEU A 208 -8.21 10.18 2.35
N PRO A 209 -9.49 10.16 1.95
CA PRO A 209 -9.98 11.03 0.90
C PRO A 209 -9.76 12.52 1.23
N PRO A 210 -9.59 13.39 0.22
CA PRO A 210 -9.43 14.83 0.42
C PRO A 210 -10.59 15.43 1.20
N GLY A 211 -10.29 16.44 2.02
CA GLY A 211 -11.26 17.05 2.94
C GLY A 211 -11.78 16.14 4.05
N THR A 212 -11.28 14.91 4.18
CA THR A 212 -11.62 13.99 5.27
C THR A 212 -10.47 13.82 6.26
N GLY A 213 -10.82 13.31 7.44
CA GLY A 213 -9.92 13.02 8.54
C GLY A 213 -10.42 11.76 9.24
N HIS A 214 -9.64 11.21 10.17
CA HIS A 214 -9.90 9.90 10.79
C HIS A 214 -11.32 9.76 11.38
N ARG A 215 -11.89 10.83 11.95
CA ARG A 215 -13.29 10.84 12.44
C ARG A 215 -14.33 10.48 11.39
N HIS A 216 -14.12 10.86 10.12
CA HIS A 216 -15.09 10.63 9.05
C HIS A 216 -15.08 9.18 8.58
N VAL A 217 -13.99 8.45 8.85
CA VAL A 217 -13.81 7.04 8.45
C VAL A 217 -14.08 6.04 9.58
N GLN A 218 -14.42 6.51 10.78
CA GLN A 218 -14.74 5.64 11.90
C GLN A 218 -15.92 4.71 11.57
N GLY A 219 -15.74 3.40 11.76
CA GLY A 219 -16.74 2.39 11.43
C GLY A 219 -16.94 2.13 9.93
N ILE A 220 -16.12 2.70 9.05
CA ILE A 220 -16.01 2.26 7.66
C ILE A 220 -14.88 1.24 7.59
N THR A 221 -15.14 0.08 6.98
CA THR A 221 -14.11 -0.92 6.71
C THR A 221 -13.01 -0.30 5.87
N ALA A 222 -11.82 -0.19 6.45
CA ALA A 222 -10.72 0.50 5.80
C ALA A 222 -10.15 -0.35 4.66
N PRO A 223 -9.87 0.25 3.48
CA PRO A 223 -9.19 -0.44 2.41
C PRO A 223 -7.76 -0.79 2.86
N ARG A 224 -7.34 -2.03 2.61
CA ARG A 224 -6.04 -2.52 3.09
C ARG A 224 -4.93 -2.14 2.12
N GLY A 225 -3.80 -1.73 2.66
CA GLY A 225 -2.56 -1.63 1.90
C GLY A 225 -2.16 -2.97 1.28
N ILE A 226 -1.55 -2.94 0.10
CA ILE A 226 -1.08 -4.15 -0.59
C ILE A 226 0.42 -4.06 -0.92
N ALA A 227 1.09 -5.21 -0.86
CA ALA A 227 2.40 -5.38 -1.48
C ALA A 227 2.23 -5.75 -2.97
N VAL A 228 3.05 -5.14 -3.82
CA VAL A 228 3.06 -5.35 -5.27
C VAL A 228 4.49 -5.58 -5.76
N PRO A 229 4.69 -6.34 -6.87
CA PRO A 229 6.01 -6.50 -7.47
C PRO A 229 6.51 -5.19 -8.07
N ALA A 230 7.83 -5.09 -8.32
CA ALA A 230 8.45 -3.93 -8.97
C ALA A 230 8.11 -3.78 -10.46
N ASP A 231 7.56 -4.82 -11.09
CA ASP A 231 7.05 -4.75 -12.46
C ASP A 231 5.77 -3.89 -12.51
N PRO A 232 5.78 -2.71 -13.18
CA PRO A 232 4.64 -1.78 -13.15
C PRO A 232 3.35 -2.35 -13.74
N ALA A 233 3.44 -3.23 -14.74
CA ALA A 233 2.26 -3.84 -15.36
C ALA A 233 1.55 -4.80 -14.39
N ARG A 234 2.30 -5.72 -13.77
CA ARG A 234 1.77 -6.62 -12.74
C ARG A 234 1.33 -5.87 -11.49
N ALA A 235 2.07 -4.83 -11.09
CA ALA A 235 1.68 -3.96 -9.98
C ALA A 235 0.35 -3.28 -10.26
N THR A 236 0.16 -2.72 -11.46
CA THR A 236 -1.09 -2.10 -11.89
C THR A 236 -2.25 -3.09 -11.81
N ALA A 237 -2.08 -4.30 -12.34
CA ALA A 237 -3.11 -5.34 -12.27
C ALA A 237 -3.49 -5.67 -10.83
N ALA A 238 -2.49 -5.77 -9.94
CA ALA A 238 -2.72 -6.01 -8.51
C ALA A 238 -3.46 -4.85 -7.82
N VAL A 239 -3.03 -3.60 -8.06
CA VAL A 239 -3.66 -2.38 -7.50
C VAL A 239 -5.12 -2.27 -7.96
N ARG A 240 -5.38 -2.47 -9.26
CA ARG A 240 -6.74 -2.41 -9.80
C ARG A 240 -7.66 -3.44 -9.14
N ARG A 241 -7.22 -4.70 -9.10
CA ARG A 241 -8.05 -5.81 -8.64
C ARG A 241 -8.25 -5.86 -7.12
N ARG A 242 -7.25 -5.43 -6.34
CA ARG A 242 -7.20 -5.68 -4.89
C ARG A 242 -7.35 -4.42 -4.04
N LEU A 243 -7.26 -3.23 -4.63
CA LEU A 243 -7.22 -1.98 -3.86
C LEU A 243 -8.19 -0.93 -4.39
N LEU A 244 -8.22 -0.65 -5.69
CA LEU A 244 -8.93 0.53 -6.19
C LEU A 244 -10.44 0.50 -5.97
N ASP A 245 -11.10 -0.63 -6.16
CA ASP A 245 -12.55 -0.69 -6.07
C ASP A 245 -13.01 -0.53 -4.61
N ASP A 246 -12.36 -1.23 -3.68
CA ASP A 246 -12.59 -1.07 -2.24
C ASP A 246 -12.26 0.35 -1.76
N HIS A 247 -11.12 0.91 -2.22
CA HIS A 247 -10.73 2.28 -1.85
C HIS A 247 -11.75 3.30 -2.36
N ARG A 248 -12.24 3.17 -3.59
CA ARG A 248 -13.28 4.04 -4.15
C ARG A 248 -14.58 3.95 -3.37
N ALA A 249 -15.06 2.73 -3.11
CA ALA A 249 -16.31 2.51 -2.38
C ALA A 249 -16.25 3.08 -0.96
N ALA A 250 -15.19 2.77 -0.20
CA ALA A 250 -14.97 3.31 1.13
C ALA A 250 -14.85 4.84 1.11
N SER A 251 -14.13 5.39 0.14
CA SER A 251 -13.93 6.83 0.00
C SER A 251 -15.24 7.59 -0.20
N LEU A 252 -16.16 7.06 -1.01
CA LEU A 252 -17.47 7.68 -1.21
C LEU A 252 -18.26 7.76 0.09
N ALA A 253 -18.22 6.71 0.93
CA ALA A 253 -18.86 6.72 2.24
C ALA A 253 -18.25 7.79 3.18
N ALA A 254 -16.92 7.91 3.19
CA ALA A 254 -16.21 8.91 4.00
C ALA A 254 -16.50 10.36 3.54
N LEU A 255 -16.50 10.60 2.23
CA LEU A 255 -16.80 11.90 1.64
C LEU A 255 -18.25 12.34 1.90
N GLY A 256 -19.18 11.39 1.90
CA GLY A 256 -20.57 11.64 2.31
C GLY A 256 -20.68 12.16 3.74
N ARG A 257 -19.86 11.62 4.66
CA ARG A 257 -19.83 12.03 6.08
C ARG A 257 -19.09 13.34 6.34
N SER A 258 -18.14 13.71 5.49
CA SER A 258 -17.42 14.99 5.61
C SER A 258 -18.17 16.15 4.96
N SER A 259 -19.20 15.88 4.16
CA SER A 259 -19.95 16.93 3.48
C SER A 259 -20.82 17.70 4.48
N PRO A 260 -20.78 19.05 4.49
CA PRO A 260 -21.64 19.87 5.35
C PRO A 260 -23.13 19.86 4.90
N GLY A 261 -23.53 18.95 4.02
CA GLY A 261 -24.91 18.81 3.51
C GLY A 261 -25.38 19.93 2.56
N ARG A 262 -24.64 21.04 2.49
CA ARG A 262 -24.88 22.16 1.57
C ARG A 262 -23.75 22.20 0.54
N LEU A 263 -24.04 22.66 -0.69
CA LEU A 263 -23.05 22.92 -1.74
C LEU A 263 -22.16 24.12 -1.36
N GLN A 264 -21.42 24.00 -0.27
CA GLN A 264 -20.57 25.03 0.30
C GLN A 264 -19.11 24.66 0.12
N ILE A 265 -18.29 25.66 -0.21
CA ILE A 265 -16.86 25.52 -0.40
C ILE A 265 -16.18 26.52 0.49
N HIS A 266 -15.31 26.04 1.37
CA HIS A 266 -14.48 26.87 2.22
C HIS A 266 -13.10 27.02 1.58
N VAL A 267 -12.69 28.27 1.40
CA VAL A 267 -11.36 28.64 0.90
C VAL A 267 -10.66 29.37 2.04
N ASP A 268 -9.67 28.74 2.62
CA ASP A 268 -8.83 29.34 3.65
C ASP A 268 -7.56 29.89 3.00
N THR A 269 -7.06 31.00 3.50
CA THR A 269 -5.76 31.51 3.06
C THR A 269 -4.68 31.17 4.08
N ASP A 270 -3.59 30.52 3.64
CA ASP A 270 -2.48 30.21 4.54
C ASP A 270 -1.64 31.46 4.89
N ALA A 271 -0.64 31.28 5.76
CA ALA A 271 0.25 32.36 6.20
C ALA A 271 0.98 33.10 5.07
N ARG A 272 1.09 32.48 3.88
CA ARG A 272 1.70 33.06 2.67
C ARG A 272 0.67 33.63 1.71
N GLN A 273 -0.56 33.86 2.17
CA GLN A 273 -1.70 34.29 1.35
C GLN A 273 -2.05 33.31 0.23
N ARG A 274 -1.77 32.02 0.39
CA ARG A 274 -2.10 31.01 -0.61
C ARG A 274 -3.44 30.36 -0.29
N PRO A 275 -4.35 30.28 -1.28
CA PRO A 275 -5.66 29.69 -1.09
C PRO A 275 -5.55 28.16 -0.96
N ARG A 276 -6.18 27.63 0.09
CA ARG A 276 -6.37 26.22 0.39
C ARG A 276 -7.86 25.92 0.44
N ILE A 277 -8.26 24.83 -0.19
CA ILE A 277 -9.68 24.49 -0.34
C ILE A 277 -9.90 23.13 0.30
N ARG A 278 -10.63 23.13 1.41
CA ARG A 278 -11.07 21.91 2.06
C ARG A 278 -12.42 21.51 1.51
N THR A 279 -12.50 20.35 0.87
CA THR A 279 -13.75 19.88 0.26
C THR A 279 -13.79 18.37 0.12
N GLY A 280 -14.93 17.77 0.47
CA GLY A 280 -15.27 16.39 0.16
C GLY A 280 -16.11 16.25 -1.11
N HIS A 281 -16.41 17.35 -1.82
CA HIS A 281 -17.24 17.31 -3.02
C HIS A 281 -16.41 16.88 -4.24
N VAL A 282 -16.67 15.67 -4.75
CA VAL A 282 -15.99 15.10 -5.94
C VAL A 282 -16.02 16.04 -7.14
N ASN A 283 -17.15 16.73 -7.39
CA ASN A 283 -17.26 17.68 -8.50
C ASN A 283 -16.39 18.94 -8.32
N VAL A 284 -16.18 19.36 -7.07
CA VAL A 284 -15.26 20.47 -6.76
C VAL A 284 -13.83 20.00 -6.97
N LEU A 285 -13.48 18.83 -6.45
CA LEU A 285 -12.16 18.23 -6.61
C LEU A 285 -11.78 18.10 -8.08
N ARG A 286 -12.66 17.51 -8.90
CA ARG A 286 -12.44 17.38 -10.34
C ARG A 286 -12.22 18.74 -11.02
N GLU A 287 -13.08 19.73 -10.76
CA GLU A 287 -12.90 21.07 -11.33
C GLU A 287 -11.55 21.68 -10.95
N LEU A 288 -11.12 21.55 -9.69
CA LEU A 288 -9.85 22.10 -9.23
C LEU A 288 -8.66 21.37 -9.87
N LEU A 289 -8.67 20.03 -9.89
CA LEU A 289 -7.60 19.21 -10.44
C LEU A 289 -7.45 19.42 -11.95
N ASP A 290 -8.56 19.51 -12.69
CA ASP A 290 -8.56 19.80 -14.14
C ASP A 290 -7.92 21.17 -14.46
N HIS A 291 -7.88 22.09 -13.49
CA HIS A 291 -7.26 23.42 -13.62
C HIS A 291 -5.90 23.53 -12.94
N GLY A 292 -5.27 22.38 -12.65
CA GLY A 292 -3.91 22.28 -12.16
C GLY A 292 -3.76 22.46 -10.65
N ALA A 293 -4.84 22.40 -9.87
CA ALA A 293 -4.72 22.26 -8.43
C ALA A 293 -4.12 20.89 -8.07
N ARG A 294 -3.56 20.80 -6.87
CA ARG A 294 -3.02 19.57 -6.28
C ARG A 294 -3.59 19.37 -4.89
N ILE A 295 -3.65 18.13 -4.46
CA ILE A 295 -4.05 17.77 -3.10
C ILE A 295 -2.77 17.66 -2.27
N ASP A 296 -2.70 18.45 -1.21
CA ASP A 296 -1.62 18.34 -0.25
C ASP A 296 -1.75 16.99 0.49
N PRO A 297 -0.76 16.10 0.40
CA PRO A 297 -0.85 14.76 1.00
C PRO A 297 -0.87 14.81 2.54
N VAL A 298 -0.37 15.89 3.16
CA VAL A 298 -0.32 16.06 4.62
C VAL A 298 -1.68 16.49 5.18
N THR A 299 -2.40 17.35 4.47
CA THR A 299 -3.65 17.94 4.98
C THR A 299 -4.89 17.39 4.28
N GLY A 300 -4.77 16.97 3.01
CA GLY A 300 -5.89 16.62 2.14
C GLY A 300 -6.61 17.82 1.54
N ASP A 301 -6.08 19.03 1.75
CA ASP A 301 -6.63 20.25 1.20
C ASP A 301 -6.08 20.49 -0.21
N CYS A 302 -6.92 21.01 -1.10
CA CYS A 302 -6.49 21.38 -2.44
C CYS A 302 -5.78 22.74 -2.40
N HIS A 303 -4.68 22.86 -3.14
CA HIS A 303 -3.99 24.13 -3.37
C HIS A 303 -3.58 24.23 -4.84
N VAL A 304 -3.41 25.45 -5.34
CA VAL A 304 -2.82 25.64 -6.67
C VAL A 304 -1.30 25.79 -6.48
N PRO A 305 -0.46 24.95 -7.10
CA PRO A 305 0.99 25.05 -6.98
C PRO A 305 1.50 26.37 -7.58
N ASP A 306 2.59 26.91 -7.02
CA ASP A 306 3.18 28.19 -7.49
C ASP A 306 3.96 28.09 -8.81
N THR A 307 3.78 27.00 -9.55
CA THR A 307 4.51 26.80 -10.82
C THR A 307 3.94 27.75 -11.88
N GLY A 308 4.51 28.95 -11.97
CA GLY A 308 4.13 30.00 -12.92
C GLY A 308 4.19 31.41 -12.32
N SER A 309 3.73 32.41 -13.06
CA SER A 309 3.62 33.76 -12.49
C SER A 309 2.48 33.79 -11.44
N PRO A 310 2.64 34.50 -10.31
CA PRO A 310 1.63 34.53 -9.23
C PRO A 310 0.21 34.86 -9.73
N GLY A 311 0.12 35.72 -10.75
CA GLY A 311 -1.15 36.09 -11.36
C GLY A 311 -1.85 34.94 -12.12
N GLN A 312 -1.12 33.97 -12.67
CA GLN A 312 -1.72 32.85 -13.40
C GLN A 312 -2.42 31.86 -12.47
N ALA A 313 -1.78 31.49 -11.35
CA ALA A 313 -2.37 30.59 -10.37
C ALA A 313 -3.66 31.18 -9.78
N GLN A 314 -3.63 32.46 -9.42
CA GLN A 314 -4.79 33.16 -8.87
C GLN A 314 -5.93 33.31 -9.90
N ARG A 315 -5.59 33.56 -11.17
CA ARG A 315 -6.60 33.58 -12.26
C ARG A 315 -7.24 32.22 -12.46
N ARG A 316 -6.47 31.12 -12.50
CA ARG A 316 -7.01 29.75 -12.65
C ARG A 316 -7.95 29.39 -11.50
N LEU A 317 -7.58 29.75 -10.27
CA LEU A 317 -8.45 29.56 -9.13
C LEU A 317 -9.72 30.40 -9.24
N ALA A 318 -9.61 31.68 -9.58
CA ALA A 318 -10.77 32.56 -9.72
C ALA A 318 -11.76 32.04 -10.78
N ILE A 319 -11.26 31.53 -11.90
CA ILE A 319 -12.07 30.87 -12.94
C ILE A 319 -12.78 29.63 -12.39
N SER A 320 -12.05 28.77 -11.68
CA SER A 320 -12.61 27.53 -11.09
C SER A 320 -13.71 27.86 -10.08
N LEU A 321 -13.46 28.79 -9.14
CA LEU A 321 -14.45 29.22 -8.15
C LEU A 321 -15.68 29.86 -8.81
N HIS A 322 -15.48 30.65 -9.87
CA HIS A 322 -16.60 31.23 -10.63
C HIS A 322 -17.46 30.13 -11.28
N ARG A 323 -16.85 29.13 -11.90
CA ARG A 323 -17.58 27.98 -12.51
C ARG A 323 -18.32 27.17 -11.46
N LEU A 324 -17.72 26.96 -10.29
CA LEU A 324 -18.39 26.29 -9.18
C LEU A 324 -19.60 27.10 -8.70
N ARG A 325 -19.49 28.42 -8.59
CA ARG A 325 -20.65 29.28 -8.29
C ARG A 325 -21.77 29.18 -9.33
N ARG A 326 -21.43 29.05 -10.62
CA ARG A 326 -22.42 28.79 -11.68
C ARG A 326 -23.10 27.42 -11.53
N ARG A 327 -22.40 26.43 -10.97
CA ARG A 327 -22.93 25.09 -10.65
C ARG A 327 -23.70 25.03 -9.32
N GLY A 328 -24.01 26.17 -8.70
CA GLY A 328 -24.81 26.23 -7.49
C GLY A 328 -24.00 26.22 -6.19
N TYR A 329 -22.66 26.23 -6.24
CA TYR A 329 -21.85 26.25 -5.02
C TYR A 329 -21.77 27.65 -4.41
N HIS A 330 -21.94 27.71 -3.09
CA HIS A 330 -21.68 28.88 -2.26
C HIS A 330 -20.22 28.84 -1.83
N VAL A 331 -19.44 29.86 -2.23
CA VAL A 331 -18.02 29.96 -1.88
C VAL A 331 -17.86 30.91 -0.69
N ILE A 332 -17.23 30.43 0.38
CA ILE A 332 -16.89 31.19 1.58
C ILE A 332 -15.37 31.28 1.64
N VAL A 333 -14.83 32.49 1.63
CA VAL A 333 -13.37 32.72 1.66
C VAL A 333 -13.00 33.30 3.02
N HIS A 334 -12.20 32.57 3.79
CA HIS A 334 -11.66 33.00 5.06
C HIS A 334 -10.27 33.61 4.83
N THR A 335 -10.14 34.90 5.10
CA THR A 335 -8.88 35.64 5.02
C THR A 335 -8.50 36.14 6.41
N PRO A 336 -7.22 36.50 6.67
CA PRO A 336 -6.84 37.09 7.95
C PRO A 336 -7.60 38.38 8.30
N ILE A 337 -8.11 39.10 7.29
CA ILE A 337 -8.82 40.38 7.44
C ILE A 337 -10.34 40.15 7.62
N GLY A 338 -10.83 38.93 7.44
CA GLY A 338 -12.24 38.59 7.61
C GLY A 338 -12.74 37.53 6.64
N THR A 339 -14.06 37.27 6.70
CA THR A 339 -14.71 36.26 5.86
C THR A 339 -15.49 36.93 4.73
N ILE A 340 -15.26 36.51 3.49
CA ILE A 340 -15.97 36.97 2.30
C ILE A 340 -16.91 35.87 1.83
N SER A 341 -18.21 36.16 1.84
CA SER A 341 -19.25 35.25 1.37
C SER A 341 -19.61 35.54 -0.10
N ARG A 342 -19.54 34.53 -0.96
CA ARG A 342 -19.87 34.62 -2.39
C ARG A 342 -20.98 33.62 -2.73
N PRO A 343 -22.25 34.06 -2.73
CA PRO A 343 -23.38 33.15 -2.98
C PRO A 343 -23.34 32.55 -4.40
N PRO A 344 -24.07 31.46 -4.63
CA PRO A 344 -24.22 30.88 -5.96
C PRO A 344 -24.67 31.92 -6.98
N LEU A 345 -24.22 31.78 -8.23
CA LEU A 345 -24.70 32.65 -9.29
C LEU A 345 -26.10 32.21 -9.72
N PRO A 346 -27.01 33.16 -10.01
CA PRO A 346 -28.33 32.82 -10.52
C PRO A 346 -28.17 31.95 -11.77
N HIS A 347 -28.87 30.83 -11.79
CA HIS A 347 -28.92 30.00 -12.98
C HIS A 347 -29.55 30.82 -14.12
N PRO A 348 -28.92 30.94 -15.29
CA PRO A 348 -29.59 31.51 -16.44
C PRO A 348 -30.84 30.65 -16.69
N HIS A 349 -31.99 31.28 -16.54
CA HIS A 349 -33.29 30.64 -16.37
C HIS A 349 -33.55 29.43 -17.29
N LEU A 350 -34.07 28.35 -16.70
CA LEU A 350 -35.21 27.60 -17.25
C LEU A 350 -36.39 28.58 -17.39
N ARG A 351 -36.34 29.45 -18.41
CA ARG A 351 -37.45 30.29 -18.84
C ARG A 351 -38.18 29.50 -19.92
N GLY A 352 -39.38 29.03 -19.60
CA GLY A 352 -40.33 28.55 -20.60
C GLY A 352 -40.65 27.06 -20.56
N ARG A 353 -41.44 26.65 -19.57
CA ARG A 353 -42.56 25.72 -19.78
C ARG A 353 -43.58 25.93 -18.67
N ARG A 354 -44.33 27.03 -18.78
CA ARG A 354 -45.66 27.11 -18.18
C ARG A 354 -46.63 26.62 -19.25
N ARG A 355 -47.31 25.53 -18.89
CA ARG A 355 -48.61 24.99 -19.34
C ARG A 355 -48.88 24.92 -20.83
#